data_AF-A0A7K5YNW1-F1
#
_entry.id   AF-A0A7K5YNW1-F1
#
_cell.length_a   1.000
_cell.length_b   1.000
_cell.length_c   1.000
_cell.angle_alpha   90.00
_cell.angle_beta   90.00
_cell.angle_gamma   90.00
#
_symmetry.space_group_name_H-M   'P 1'
#
loop_
_entity.id
_entity.type
_entity.pdbx_description
1 polymer ?
#
loop_
_entity_poly.entity_id
_entity_poly.type
_entity_poly.pdbx_seq_one_letter_code
_entity_poly.pdbx_strand_id
1 'polypeptide(L)'
;CRILAELAMMLWFVVGALFPALLLAAPPPINKLALFPDKSAWCEAKNITQIVGHSGCESKSIQNRACLGQCFSYSVPNTFPQSTESLVHCDSCMPAQSMWEIVTLDCPGNDEIPRVDKLVEKILHCSCQACGKEPSHEGALFNVYLNAEENMPAEGPSPHHYAHHHQEVEEPPPSSHHHHEEEGEE
;
A
#
# COMPACT_ATOMS: atom_id res chain seq x y z
N CYS A 1 37.79 -24.91 43.11
CA CYS A 1 38.25 -24.83 41.71
C CYS A 1 37.22 -25.34 40.68
N ARG A 2 36.66 -26.55 40.78
CA ARG A 2 35.71 -27.09 39.76
C ARG A 2 34.43 -26.27 39.59
N ILE A 3 33.77 -25.89 40.69
CA ILE A 3 32.51 -25.14 40.65
C ILE A 3 32.69 -23.75 40.01
N LEU A 4 33.85 -23.11 40.24
CA LEU A 4 34.17 -21.82 39.65
C LEU A 4 34.35 -21.91 38.12
N ALA A 5 34.91 -23.02 37.64
CA ALA A 5 35.09 -23.29 36.21
C ALA A 5 33.76 -23.62 35.52
N GLU A 6 32.89 -24.39 36.18
CA GLU A 6 31.53 -24.68 35.70
C GLU A 6 30.69 -23.41 35.60
N LEU A 7 30.71 -22.54 36.63
CA LEU A 7 30.01 -21.26 36.61
C LEU A 7 30.55 -20.31 35.53
N ALA A 8 31.87 -20.28 35.33
CA ALA A 8 32.48 -19.50 34.26
C ALA A 8 32.05 -20.02 32.88
N MET A 9 32.04 -21.34 32.68
CA MET A 9 31.62 -21.93 31.41
C MET A 9 30.15 -21.66 31.11
N MET A 10 29.27 -21.80 32.10
CA MET A 10 27.85 -21.46 31.96
C MET A 10 27.64 -19.97 31.65
N LEU A 11 28.41 -19.08 32.27
CA LEU A 11 28.37 -17.65 31.96
C LEU A 11 28.82 -17.35 30.52
N TRP A 12 29.86 -18.03 30.04
CA TRP A 12 30.33 -17.90 28.65
C TRP A 12 29.31 -18.40 27.63
N PHE A 13 28.60 -19.49 27.91
CA PHE A 13 27.51 -19.97 27.05
C PHE A 13 26.31 -19.01 27.05
N VAL A 14 25.94 -18.48 28.21
CA VAL A 14 24.83 -17.52 28.33
C VAL A 14 25.17 -16.19 27.63
N VAL A 15 26.38 -15.66 27.81
CA VAL A 15 26.85 -14.46 27.10
C VAL A 15 27.00 -14.76 25.61
N GLY A 16 27.59 -15.90 25.22
CA GLY A 16 27.75 -16.29 23.82
C GLY A 16 26.43 -16.51 23.07
N ALA A 17 25.36 -16.93 23.75
CA ALA A 17 24.04 -17.16 23.16
C ALA A 17 23.10 -15.94 23.24
N LEU A 18 23.14 -15.15 24.31
CA LEU A 18 22.24 -13.99 24.49
C LEU A 18 22.77 -12.71 23.84
N PHE A 19 24.09 -12.53 23.76
CA PHE A 19 24.69 -11.31 23.22
C PHE A 19 24.45 -11.11 21.70
N PRO A 20 24.46 -12.16 20.85
CA PRO A 20 24.12 -12.00 19.43
C PRO A 20 22.65 -11.63 19.20
N ALA A 21 21.74 -12.05 20.07
CA ALA A 21 20.31 -11.76 19.93
C ALA A 21 19.96 -10.29 20.16
N LEU A 22 20.73 -9.58 21.00
CA LEU A 22 20.53 -8.14 21.25
C LEU A 22 21.00 -7.26 20.08
N LEU A 23 21.96 -7.72 19.29
CA LEU A 23 22.53 -6.95 18.16
C LEU A 23 21.70 -7.06 16.87
N LEU A 24 20.79 -8.02 16.77
CA LEU A 24 19.93 -8.25 15.60
C LEU A 24 18.56 -7.58 15.69
N ALA A 25 18.31 -6.75 16.71
CA ALA A 25 17.10 -5.96 16.75
C ALA A 25 17.08 -4.99 15.57
N ALA A 26 16.17 -5.22 14.61
CA ALA A 26 15.96 -4.32 13.49
C ALA A 26 15.67 -2.91 14.02
N PRO A 27 16.28 -1.85 13.43
CA PRO A 27 16.03 -0.49 13.88
C PRO A 27 14.52 -0.20 13.83
N PRO A 28 13.95 0.45 14.86
CA PRO A 28 12.54 0.78 14.87
C PRO A 28 12.20 1.62 13.64
N PRO A 29 11.00 1.48 13.07
CA PRO A 29 10.59 2.26 11.90
C PRO A 29 10.82 3.75 12.16
N ILE A 30 11.54 4.40 11.24
CA ILE A 30 11.95 5.80 11.36
C ILE A 30 10.70 6.67 11.17
N ASN A 31 10.04 6.96 12.28
CA ASN A 31 8.86 7.82 12.32
C ASN A 31 9.22 9.29 12.51
N LYS A 32 10.50 9.67 12.37
CA LYS A 32 10.99 11.04 12.60
C LYS A 32 11.95 11.45 11.50
N LEU A 33 11.81 12.67 11.00
CA LEU A 33 12.75 13.24 10.04
C LEU A 33 13.95 13.83 10.77
N ALA A 34 15.16 13.63 10.24
CA ALA A 34 16.37 14.27 10.76
C ALA A 34 16.26 15.81 10.73
N LEU A 35 15.58 16.35 9.71
CA LEU A 35 15.30 17.78 9.55
C LEU A 35 14.27 18.30 10.57
N PHE A 36 13.39 17.44 11.07
CA PHE A 36 12.31 17.81 11.99
C PHE A 36 12.11 16.73 13.07
N PRO A 37 13.03 16.63 14.04
CA PRO A 37 13.02 15.57 15.05
C PRO A 37 11.84 15.65 16.03
N ASP A 38 11.18 16.81 16.09
CA ASP A 38 10.03 17.08 16.96
C ASP A 38 8.70 16.68 16.32
N LYS A 39 8.71 16.40 15.02
CA LYS A 39 7.53 15.91 14.29
C LYS A 39 7.65 14.40 14.12
N SER A 40 6.53 13.71 14.28
CA SER A 40 6.46 12.27 14.07
C SER A 40 5.39 11.90 13.05
N ALA A 41 5.75 11.02 12.12
CA ALA A 41 4.80 10.34 11.25
C ALA A 41 4.14 9.17 12.00
N TRP A 42 2.93 8.83 11.57
CA TRP A 42 2.21 7.66 12.06
C TRP A 42 1.32 7.09 10.96
N CYS A 43 1.11 5.79 10.96
CA CYS A 43 0.24 5.10 10.01
C CYS A 43 -0.32 3.84 10.67
N GLU A 44 -1.65 3.70 10.66
CA GLU A 44 -2.36 2.66 11.38
C GLU A 44 -3.40 1.97 10.51
N ALA A 45 -3.57 0.67 10.74
CA ALA A 45 -4.66 -0.11 10.16
C ALA A 45 -5.89 0.00 11.09
N LYS A 46 -6.93 0.70 10.63
CA LYS A 46 -8.17 0.91 11.37
C LYS A 46 -9.22 -0.11 10.95
N ASN A 47 -9.85 -0.77 11.92
CA ASN A 47 -10.90 -1.74 11.65
C ASN A 47 -12.12 -1.04 11.03
N ILE A 48 -12.69 -1.67 9.99
CA ILE A 48 -13.91 -1.24 9.32
C ILE A 48 -14.84 -2.43 9.12
N THR A 49 -16.14 -2.15 8.96
CA THR A 49 -17.10 -3.13 8.44
C THR A 49 -17.36 -2.80 6.97
N GLN A 50 -17.01 -3.73 6.08
CA GLN A 50 -17.20 -3.60 4.64
C GLN A 50 -18.41 -4.44 4.21
N ILE A 51 -19.27 -3.88 3.38
CA ILE A 51 -20.41 -4.60 2.80
C ILE A 51 -19.99 -5.14 1.44
N VAL A 52 -20.08 -6.46 1.27
CA VAL A 52 -19.79 -7.16 0.02
C VAL A 52 -21.13 -7.54 -0.61
N GLY A 53 -21.43 -6.98 -1.78
CA GLY A 53 -22.70 -7.19 -2.48
C GLY A 53 -22.51 -7.63 -3.93
N HIS A 54 -23.51 -8.33 -4.47
CA HIS A 54 -23.65 -8.67 -5.88
C HIS A 54 -25.13 -8.56 -6.26
N SER A 55 -25.42 -8.15 -7.50
CA SER A 55 -26.79 -8.01 -7.98
C SER A 55 -27.55 -9.34 -7.91
N GLY A 56 -28.74 -9.36 -7.31
CA GLY A 56 -29.53 -10.59 -7.17
C GLY A 56 -29.09 -11.52 -6.03
N CYS A 57 -28.10 -11.10 -5.23
CA CYS A 57 -27.61 -11.85 -4.07
C CYS A 57 -27.76 -11.04 -2.77
N GLU A 58 -27.85 -11.75 -1.66
CA GLU A 58 -27.83 -11.17 -0.32
C GLU A 58 -26.41 -10.67 0.00
N SER A 59 -26.31 -9.41 0.42
CA SER A 59 -25.03 -8.80 0.77
C SER A 59 -24.54 -9.29 2.14
N LYS A 60 -23.22 -9.45 2.29
CA LYS A 60 -22.59 -9.85 3.55
C LYS A 60 -21.71 -8.74 4.11
N SER A 61 -21.80 -8.50 5.41
CA SER A 61 -20.92 -7.58 6.14
C SER A 61 -19.70 -8.33 6.66
N ILE A 62 -18.50 -7.89 6.29
CA ILE A 62 -17.23 -8.49 6.72
C ILE A 62 -16.38 -7.48 7.51
N GLN A 63 -15.52 -7.97 8.40
CA GLN A 63 -14.54 -7.13 9.09
C GLN A 63 -13.29 -6.97 8.23
N ASN A 64 -12.89 -5.75 7.91
CA ASN A 64 -11.66 -5.44 7.17
C ASN A 64 -10.89 -4.32 7.87
N ARG A 65 -9.80 -3.83 7.27
CA ARG A 65 -9.07 -2.65 7.76
C ARG A 65 -8.94 -1.62 6.64
N ALA A 66 -8.78 -0.36 7.03
CA ALA A 66 -8.39 0.75 6.16
C ALA A 66 -7.13 1.41 6.74
N CYS A 67 -6.24 1.87 5.86
CA CYS A 67 -5.04 2.58 6.29
C CYS A 67 -5.35 4.06 6.54
N LEU A 68 -4.94 4.57 7.71
CA LEU A 68 -5.08 5.97 8.09
C LEU A 68 -3.78 6.45 8.76
N GLY A 69 -3.27 7.60 8.33
CA GLY A 69 -2.02 8.12 8.86
C GLY A 69 -1.62 9.50 8.33
N GLN A 70 -0.50 9.99 8.86
CA GLN A 70 0.20 11.18 8.42
C GLN A 70 1.67 10.80 8.23
N CYS A 71 2.11 10.80 6.97
CA CYS A 71 3.46 10.44 6.57
C CYS A 71 4.22 11.68 6.10
N PHE A 72 5.54 11.58 6.00
CA PHE A 72 6.37 12.70 5.61
C PHE A 72 6.50 12.84 4.10
N SER A 73 6.49 14.08 3.64
CA SER A 73 6.95 14.47 2.31
C SER A 73 7.79 15.74 2.41
N TYR A 74 8.82 15.85 1.59
CA TYR A 74 9.65 17.04 1.50
C TYR A 74 10.29 17.16 0.11
N SER A 75 10.58 18.39 -0.29
CA SER A 75 11.39 18.69 -1.47
C SER A 75 12.49 19.66 -1.08
N VAL A 76 13.69 19.41 -1.59
CA VAL A 76 14.82 20.32 -1.40
C VAL A 76 14.93 21.21 -2.64
N PRO A 77 14.93 22.55 -2.49
CA PRO A 77 15.03 23.46 -3.62
C PRO A 77 16.36 23.28 -4.36
N ASN A 78 16.32 23.42 -5.70
CA ASN A 78 17.51 23.33 -6.54
C ASN A 78 18.35 24.62 -6.47
N THR A 79 19.67 24.49 -6.56
CA THR A 79 20.61 25.60 -6.73
C THR A 79 21.09 25.70 -8.17
N PHE A 80 21.52 26.89 -8.60
CA PHE A 80 22.20 27.09 -9.88
C PHE A 80 23.60 27.68 -9.66
N PRO A 81 24.66 27.10 -10.26
CA PRO A 81 24.66 25.86 -11.05
C PRO A 81 24.34 24.62 -10.20
N GLN A 82 23.64 23.65 -10.78
CA GLN A 82 23.13 22.49 -10.06
C GLN A 82 24.27 21.56 -9.62
N SER A 83 24.39 21.33 -8.31
CA SER A 83 25.44 20.48 -7.71
C SER A 83 24.98 19.06 -7.37
N THR A 84 23.66 18.84 -7.27
CA THR A 84 23.04 17.55 -6.90
C THR A 84 21.73 17.35 -7.65
N GLU A 85 21.30 16.09 -7.79
CA GLU A 85 19.98 15.77 -8.32
C GLU A 85 18.87 16.38 -7.45
N SER A 86 17.73 16.70 -8.08
CA SER A 86 16.53 17.21 -7.40
C SER A 86 16.04 16.17 -6.38
N LEU A 87 16.13 16.48 -5.09
CA LEU A 87 15.75 15.56 -4.03
C LEU A 87 14.28 15.80 -3.61
N VAL A 88 13.41 14.86 -3.97
CA VAL A 88 12.01 14.82 -3.55
C VAL A 88 11.74 13.50 -2.84
N HIS A 89 11.18 13.57 -1.63
CA HIS A 89 10.76 12.43 -0.84
C HIS A 89 9.26 12.52 -0.57
N CYS A 90 8.55 11.41 -0.73
CA CYS A 90 7.11 11.34 -0.46
C CYS A 90 6.78 9.96 0.09
N ASP A 91 6.20 9.92 1.29
CA ASP A 91 5.55 8.73 1.83
C ASP A 91 4.05 8.95 2.01
N SER A 92 3.27 7.90 1.79
CA SER A 92 1.83 7.82 2.06
C SER A 92 1.50 6.60 2.92
N CYS A 93 0.44 6.69 3.73
CA CYS A 93 0.00 5.59 4.58
C CYS A 93 -0.76 4.55 3.74
N MET A 94 -0.11 3.42 3.45
CA MET A 94 -0.59 2.41 2.50
C MET A 94 -0.55 1.00 3.10
N PRO A 95 -1.30 0.03 2.52
CA PRO A 95 -1.22 -1.37 2.93
C PRO A 95 0.21 -1.90 2.83
N ALA A 96 0.75 -2.34 3.96
CA ALA A 96 2.07 -2.97 4.06
C ALA A 96 1.99 -4.49 3.88
N GLN A 97 0.84 -5.07 4.26
CA GLN A 97 0.52 -6.47 4.07
C GLN A 97 -0.98 -6.62 3.85
N SER A 98 -1.34 -7.35 2.81
CA SER A 98 -2.72 -7.74 2.51
C SER A 98 -2.77 -9.24 2.18
N MET A 99 -3.98 -9.79 2.21
CA MET A 99 -4.28 -11.14 1.72
C MET A 99 -5.63 -11.16 1.02
N TRP A 100 -5.85 -12.13 0.15
CA TRP A 100 -7.14 -12.31 -0.52
C TRP A 100 -8.05 -13.26 0.27
N GLU A 101 -9.30 -12.86 0.48
CA GLU A 101 -10.33 -13.68 1.13
C GLU A 101 -11.51 -13.89 0.18
N ILE A 102 -12.00 -15.12 0.09
CA ILE A 102 -13.19 -15.45 -0.69
C ILE A 102 -14.43 -15.28 0.20
N VAL A 103 -15.37 -14.46 -0.26
CA VAL A 103 -16.67 -14.23 0.37
C VAL A 103 -17.77 -14.76 -0.54
N THR A 104 -18.34 -15.91 -0.16
CA THR A 104 -19.50 -16.49 -0.86
C THR A 104 -20.77 -15.76 -0.49
N LEU A 105 -21.51 -15.24 -1.48
CA LEU A 105 -22.82 -14.63 -1.33
C LEU A 105 -23.91 -15.62 -1.75
N ASP A 106 -25.08 -15.56 -1.12
CA ASP A 106 -26.23 -16.41 -1.41
C ASP A 106 -27.22 -15.65 -2.31
N CYS A 107 -27.71 -16.30 -3.37
CA CYS A 107 -28.49 -15.67 -4.45
C CYS A 107 -29.84 -16.40 -4.63
N PRO A 108 -30.82 -16.16 -3.73
CA PRO A 108 -32.05 -16.95 -3.68
C PRO A 108 -32.99 -16.76 -4.89
N GLY A 109 -32.75 -15.73 -5.72
CA GLY A 109 -33.55 -15.46 -6.92
C GLY A 109 -33.04 -16.12 -8.20
N ASN A 110 -31.99 -16.94 -8.12
CA ASN A 110 -31.36 -17.55 -9.29
C ASN A 110 -31.09 -19.04 -9.07
N ASP A 111 -31.92 -19.90 -9.65
CA ASP A 111 -31.83 -21.36 -9.47
C ASP A 111 -30.59 -21.99 -10.13
N GLU A 112 -30.08 -21.39 -11.21
CA GLU A 112 -28.88 -21.90 -11.91
C GLU A 112 -27.58 -21.55 -11.19
N ILE A 113 -27.49 -20.32 -10.64
CA ILE A 113 -26.32 -19.84 -9.89
C ILE A 113 -26.80 -19.32 -8.52
N PRO A 114 -27.03 -20.23 -7.56
CA PRO A 114 -27.57 -19.87 -6.24
C PRO A 114 -26.52 -19.25 -5.32
N ARG A 115 -25.24 -19.20 -5.73
CA ARG A 115 -24.14 -18.61 -4.97
C ARG A 115 -23.11 -17.94 -5.87
N VAL A 116 -22.54 -16.83 -5.41
CA VAL A 116 -21.48 -16.11 -6.10
C VAL A 116 -20.33 -15.85 -5.14
N ASP A 117 -19.12 -16.25 -5.53
CA ASP A 117 -17.91 -15.97 -4.78
C ASP A 117 -17.32 -14.61 -5.18
N LYS A 118 -16.94 -13.82 -4.18
CA LYS A 118 -16.19 -12.57 -4.38
C LYS A 118 -14.85 -12.63 -3.69
N LEU A 119 -13.80 -12.28 -4.42
CA LEU A 119 -12.49 -12.02 -3.84
C LEU A 119 -12.45 -10.61 -3.24
N VAL A 120 -12.04 -10.54 -1.99
CA VAL A 120 -11.91 -9.29 -1.26
C VAL A 120 -10.50 -9.18 -0.71
N GLU A 121 -9.83 -8.06 -1.00
CA GLU A 121 -8.53 -7.76 -0.41
C GLU A 121 -8.70 -7.38 1.07
N LYS A 122 -7.99 -8.11 1.93
CA LYS A 122 -7.96 -7.91 3.38
C LYS A 122 -6.67 -7.24 3.78
N ILE A 123 -6.79 -6.02 4.31
CA ILE A 123 -5.64 -5.29 4.83
C ILE A 123 -5.29 -5.82 6.22
N LEU A 124 -4.05 -6.27 6.39
CA LEU A 124 -3.53 -6.74 7.67
C LEU A 124 -2.74 -5.64 8.37
N HIS A 125 -1.78 -5.04 7.67
CA HIS A 125 -0.91 -4.01 8.24
C HIS A 125 -0.80 -2.82 7.31
N CYS A 126 -0.54 -1.64 7.88
CA CYS A 126 -0.31 -0.40 7.16
C CYS A 126 1.03 0.19 7.60
N SER A 127 1.72 0.88 6.69
CA SER A 127 2.94 1.64 7.01
C SER A 127 3.08 2.85 6.07
N CYS A 128 3.88 3.82 6.49
CA CYS A 128 4.33 4.88 5.59
C CYS A 128 5.28 4.27 4.55
N GLN A 129 4.94 4.44 3.28
CA GLN A 129 5.68 3.88 2.15
C GLN A 129 5.78 4.92 1.04
N ALA A 130 6.83 4.84 0.23
CA ALA A 130 7.02 5.76 -0.89
C ALA A 130 5.75 5.87 -1.76
N CYS A 131 5.32 7.09 -2.01
CA CYS A 131 4.15 7.38 -2.83
C CYS A 131 4.26 6.71 -4.21
N GLY A 132 3.15 6.24 -4.76
CA GLY A 132 3.12 5.60 -6.09
C GLY A 132 3.61 4.14 -6.11
N LYS A 133 3.96 3.55 -4.96
CA LYS A 133 4.11 2.08 -4.87
C LYS A 133 2.73 1.43 -5.03
N GLU A 134 2.60 0.50 -5.98
CA GLU A 134 1.39 -0.32 -6.08
C GLU A 134 1.20 -1.18 -4.82
N PRO A 135 -0.05 -1.32 -4.33
CA PRO A 135 -0.36 -2.19 -3.21
C PRO A 135 -0.11 -3.67 -3.58
N SER A 136 0.84 -4.29 -2.88
CA SER A 136 1.22 -5.72 -2.89
C SER A 136 1.32 -6.43 -4.25
N HIS A 137 2.53 -6.94 -4.55
CA HIS A 137 2.83 -7.83 -5.68
C HIS A 137 1.89 -9.04 -5.84
N GLU A 138 1.15 -9.44 -4.80
CA GLU A 138 0.19 -10.56 -4.85
C GLU A 138 -1.11 -10.20 -5.58
N GLY A 139 -1.56 -8.95 -5.50
CA GLY A 139 -2.73 -8.45 -6.26
C GLY A 139 -2.43 -8.25 -7.75
N ALA A 140 -1.21 -7.82 -8.08
CA ALA A 140 -0.78 -7.66 -9.47
C ALA A 140 -0.65 -9.02 -10.20
N LEU A 141 -0.10 -10.04 -9.53
CA LEU A 141 -0.05 -11.39 -10.08
C LEU A 141 -1.46 -11.95 -10.33
N PHE A 142 -2.41 -11.69 -9.43
CA PHE A 142 -3.77 -12.16 -9.60
C PHE A 142 -4.54 -11.42 -10.70
N ASN A 143 -4.35 -10.10 -10.83
CA ASN A 143 -4.87 -9.35 -11.98
C ASN A 143 -4.33 -9.94 -13.29
N VAL A 144 -3.04 -10.31 -13.37
CA VAL A 144 -2.49 -10.98 -14.56
C VAL A 144 -3.17 -12.34 -14.82
N TYR A 145 -3.49 -13.11 -13.79
CA TYR A 145 -4.19 -14.40 -13.95
C TYR A 145 -5.65 -14.24 -14.40
N LEU A 146 -6.42 -13.33 -13.80
CA LEU A 146 -7.82 -13.09 -14.22
C LEU A 146 -7.91 -12.49 -15.62
N ASN A 147 -6.98 -11.61 -16.01
CA ASN A 147 -6.93 -11.05 -17.37
C ASN A 147 -6.50 -12.11 -18.42
N ALA A 148 -5.86 -13.21 -18.02
CA ALA A 148 -5.47 -14.29 -18.92
C ALA A 148 -6.66 -15.20 -19.30
N GLU A 149 -7.64 -15.37 -18.42
CA GLU A 149 -8.86 -16.16 -18.72
C GLU A 149 -9.79 -15.43 -19.70
N GLU A 150 -9.78 -14.09 -19.72
CA GLU A 150 -10.60 -13.29 -20.66
C GLU A 150 -10.01 -13.22 -22.09
N ASN A 151 -8.72 -13.55 -22.25
CA ASN A 151 -7.99 -13.41 -23.52
C ASN A 151 -7.81 -14.72 -24.32
N MET A 152 -8.64 -15.76 -24.12
CA MET A 152 -8.61 -16.95 -24.99
C MET A 152 -9.25 -16.65 -26.36
N PRO A 153 -8.51 -16.71 -27.48
CA PRO A 153 -9.06 -16.37 -28.79
C PRO A 153 -9.85 -17.55 -29.39
N ALA A 154 -11.10 -17.31 -29.74
CA ALA A 154 -11.87 -18.18 -30.62
C ALA A 154 -11.34 -18.08 -32.06
N GLU A 155 -11.23 -19.23 -32.72
CA GLU A 155 -10.56 -19.45 -34.01
C GLU A 155 -11.49 -19.15 -35.22
N GLY A 156 -11.01 -18.34 -36.20
CA GLY A 156 -11.50 -18.30 -37.60
C GLY A 156 -11.98 -16.94 -38.15
N PRO A 157 -11.98 -16.71 -39.49
CA PRO A 157 -10.85 -16.06 -40.18
C PRO A 157 -11.17 -14.77 -40.99
N SER A 158 -10.09 -14.00 -41.27
CA SER A 158 -9.83 -13.12 -42.44
C SER A 158 -10.14 -11.59 -42.35
N PRO A 159 -9.52 -10.72 -43.20
CA PRO A 159 -8.51 -9.76 -42.73
C PRO A 159 -8.69 -8.32 -43.24
N HIS A 160 -8.51 -7.28 -42.42
CA HIS A 160 -8.25 -5.93 -42.94
C HIS A 160 -7.27 -5.12 -42.08
N HIS A 161 -6.58 -4.22 -42.78
CA HIS A 161 -5.29 -3.60 -42.53
C HIS A 161 -5.46 -2.08 -42.25
N TYR A 162 -4.43 -1.45 -41.66
CA TYR A 162 -4.24 -0.01 -41.34
C TYR A 162 -4.93 0.50 -40.06
N ALA A 163 -4.36 1.40 -39.23
CA ALA A 163 -3.06 2.06 -39.14
C ALA A 163 -2.93 2.72 -37.74
N HIS A 164 -1.70 2.94 -37.28
CA HIS A 164 -1.37 3.77 -36.11
C HIS A 164 -1.92 5.21 -36.22
N HIS A 165 -2.53 5.71 -35.14
CA HIS A 165 -2.58 7.14 -34.85
C HIS A 165 -2.22 7.37 -33.38
N HIS A 166 -1.09 8.06 -33.21
CA HIS A 166 -0.75 8.80 -31.99
C HIS A 166 -1.75 9.95 -31.83
N GLN A 167 -2.27 10.15 -30.62
CA GLN A 167 -2.97 11.38 -30.28
C GLN A 167 -2.39 11.97 -28.99
N GLU A 168 -1.67 13.06 -29.23
CA GLU A 168 -1.19 14.09 -28.32
C GLU A 168 -2.38 14.63 -27.48
N VAL A 169 -2.22 14.73 -26.16
CA VAL A 169 -3.23 15.33 -25.26
C VAL A 169 -2.80 16.75 -24.94
N GLU A 170 -3.63 17.68 -25.40
CA GLU A 170 -3.55 19.13 -25.28
C GLU A 170 -3.98 19.61 -23.87
N GLU A 171 -3.23 20.53 -23.27
CA GLU A 171 -3.53 21.19 -21.98
C GLU A 171 -4.75 22.13 -22.04
N PRO A 172 -5.57 22.25 -20.98
CA PRO A 172 -6.60 23.28 -20.88
C PRO A 172 -6.08 24.61 -20.26
N PRO A 173 -6.69 25.77 -20.60
CA PRO A 173 -6.17 27.10 -20.27
C PRO A 173 -6.56 27.60 -18.85
N PRO A 174 -5.91 28.68 -18.34
CA PRO A 174 -6.08 29.14 -16.97
C PRO A 174 -7.36 29.98 -16.80
N SER A 175 -8.15 29.65 -15.78
CA SER A 175 -9.31 30.43 -15.33
C SER A 175 -8.89 31.44 -14.25
N SER A 176 -8.99 32.72 -14.58
CA SER A 176 -8.85 33.85 -13.66
C SER A 176 -10.06 33.98 -12.74
N HIS A 177 -9.88 33.96 -11.42
CA HIS A 177 -10.85 34.53 -10.49
C HIS A 177 -10.16 35.36 -9.41
N HIS A 178 -10.73 36.54 -9.22
CA HIS A 178 -10.23 37.70 -8.49
C HIS A 178 -10.07 37.50 -6.98
N HIS A 179 -9.03 38.14 -6.44
CA HIS A 179 -8.86 38.47 -5.03
C HIS A 179 -10.01 39.37 -4.53
N HIS A 180 -10.56 39.06 -3.36
CA HIS A 180 -11.14 40.04 -2.46
C HIS A 180 -10.36 39.95 -1.14
N GLU A 181 -9.67 41.03 -0.80
CA GLU A 181 -9.11 41.29 0.51
C GLU A 181 -10.26 41.67 1.45
N GLU A 182 -10.36 41.02 2.60
CA GLU A 182 -11.02 41.61 3.77
C GLU A 182 -9.99 41.70 4.88
N GLU A 183 -9.63 42.94 5.20
CA GLU A 183 -8.98 43.32 6.46
C GLU A 183 -9.92 43.02 7.62
N GLY A 184 -9.38 42.43 8.68
CA GLY A 184 -10.06 42.25 9.96
C GLY A 184 -9.09 42.61 11.09
N GLU A 185 -9.31 43.78 11.68
CA GLU A 185 -8.76 44.24 12.94
C GLU A 185 -9.17 43.31 14.09
N GLU A 186 -8.20 42.85 14.90
CA GLU A 186 -8.19 42.85 16.38
C GLU A 186 -6.87 42.29 16.94
#